data_AF-A0A2A6BFK6-F1
#
_entry.id   AF-A0A2A6BFK6-F1
#
_cell.length_a   1.000
_cell.length_b   1.000
_cell.length_c   1.000
_cell.angle_alpha   90.00
_cell.angle_beta   90.00
_cell.angle_gamma   90.00
#
_symmetry.space_group_name_H-M   'P 1'
#
loop_
_entity.id
_entity.type
_entity.pdbx_description
1 polymer ?
#
loop_
_entity_poly.entity_id
_entity_poly.type
_entity_poly.pdbx_seq_one_letter_code
_entity_poly.pdbx_strand_id
1 'polypeptide(L)'
;MYAYPSTYYNFYFKRLRRILPLALLIVLLCAIAISVLQTGYEFTNGIKSAVYSMFFMKNYQPHPSLEEDYFQALEKGNDLFTHFWSLCVEIQFYLLAPFLLHLFKPNTENALTNFTYLTVISAASFAYSLLSNQQDAFDDTPARLWQFLAGAMAFHADLEITLRFYTTFLSSLVLVFRSKSVLLCHGSLQIIGDASYSLYLLHWPIMCALDILDIDEWQAKVLAMLAAVALSILCHLGFEKRYLTLTAKSTLILVLGLYVATFCVIGATSHLQQEAMEQESNATPSPLKVLQLTELKQAEIDKQNAKLSKTNSLRYSGCKIKYGGNPIGFCDLKNGNGTLSFLIMGNSYAANLGGLIQKHFKSHYGKLQARAIAQCEPLVNTAKDRYCPNYKPAHKKFDADIERERPDILFLVARYIEPNVPIKKPIETDDHYKFMENRLKFFEERVNKKEAVEADAKPMKERVRKLAEKCSKCVIFDIEPVFLNEAGNFTVLNSQKLRYFDNPRHLNSLGRQLVEPVFERLAKNFERLLDSKYPENIFV
;
A
#
# COMPACT_ATOMS: atom_id res chain seq x y z
N MET A 1 -0.22 51.70 14.81
CA MET A 1 -1.66 51.33 14.90
C MET A 1 -1.73 49.86 15.31
N TYR A 2 -2.12 49.57 16.56
CA TYR A 2 -2.11 48.21 17.12
C TYR A 2 -3.12 47.30 16.40
N ALA A 3 -2.67 46.20 15.80
CA ALA A 3 -3.54 45.24 15.12
C ALA A 3 -4.53 44.63 16.13
N TYR A 4 -5.82 44.91 15.94
CA TYR A 4 -6.90 44.47 16.83
C TYR A 4 -7.06 42.93 16.85
N PRO A 5 -7.43 42.32 18.00
CA PRO A 5 -7.85 40.92 18.10
C PRO A 5 -8.97 40.51 17.13
N SER A 6 -9.81 41.48 16.74
CA SER A 6 -10.92 41.26 15.80
C SER A 6 -10.45 40.90 14.38
N THR A 7 -9.27 41.33 13.94
CA THR A 7 -8.75 41.04 12.60
C THR A 7 -8.32 39.58 12.47
N TYR A 8 -7.63 39.04 13.49
CA TYR A 8 -7.22 37.63 13.50
C TYR A 8 -8.43 36.70 13.63
N TYR A 9 -9.37 37.04 14.51
CA TYR A 9 -10.62 36.31 14.64
C TYR A 9 -11.37 36.24 13.30
N ASN A 10 -11.53 37.38 12.62
CA ASN A 10 -12.20 37.45 11.33
C ASN A 10 -11.44 36.66 10.24
N PHE A 11 -10.11 36.65 10.28
CA PHE A 11 -9.28 35.86 9.36
C PHE A 11 -9.54 34.36 9.53
N TYR A 12 -9.40 33.85 10.77
CA TYR A 12 -9.63 32.43 11.06
C TYR A 12 -11.08 32.05 10.76
N PHE A 13 -12.03 32.86 11.20
CA PHE A 13 -13.45 32.58 11.00
C PHE A 13 -13.81 32.43 9.52
N LYS A 14 -13.40 33.36 8.66
CA LYS A 14 -13.71 33.31 7.22
C LYS A 14 -13.13 32.05 6.55
N ARG A 15 -11.90 31.67 6.90
CA ARG A 15 -11.22 30.50 6.31
C ARG A 15 -11.81 29.20 6.84
N LEU A 16 -11.97 29.08 8.14
CA LEU A 16 -12.51 27.88 8.77
C LEU A 16 -13.96 27.64 8.32
N ARG A 17 -14.78 28.70 8.26
CA ARG A 17 -16.14 28.63 7.74
C ARG A 17 -16.21 28.13 6.30
N ARG A 18 -15.24 28.51 5.45
CA ARG A 18 -15.20 28.09 4.05
C ARG A 18 -14.74 26.63 3.89
N ILE A 19 -13.78 26.19 4.68
CA ILE A 19 -13.08 24.92 4.43
C ILE A 19 -13.68 23.77 5.24
N LEU A 20 -13.80 23.93 6.57
CA LEU A 20 -14.04 22.82 7.49
C LEU A 20 -15.38 22.09 7.28
N PRO A 21 -16.53 22.76 7.16
CA PRO A 21 -17.81 22.06 7.10
C PRO A 21 -17.89 21.05 5.95
N LEU A 22 -17.46 21.45 4.75
CA LEU A 22 -17.50 20.55 3.60
C LEU A 22 -16.38 19.50 3.65
N ALA A 23 -15.17 19.87 4.05
CA ALA A 23 -14.07 18.92 4.19
C ALA A 23 -14.45 17.79 5.16
N LEU A 24 -15.01 18.12 6.33
CA LEU A 24 -15.42 17.13 7.34
C LEU A 24 -16.62 16.30 6.89
N LEU A 25 -17.56 16.87 6.13
CA LEU A 25 -18.65 16.09 5.52
C LEU A 25 -18.08 15.04 4.56
N ILE A 26 -17.12 15.42 3.71
CA ILE A 26 -16.49 14.47 2.78
C ILE A 26 -15.68 13.42 3.54
N VAL A 27 -14.96 13.79 4.61
CA VAL A 27 -14.25 12.84 5.47
C VAL A 27 -15.22 11.83 6.10
N LEU A 28 -16.36 12.29 6.62
CA LEU A 28 -17.43 11.43 7.15
C LEU A 28 -17.94 10.45 6.08
N LEU A 29 -18.29 10.94 4.90
CA LEU A 29 -18.80 10.11 3.80
C LEU A 29 -17.76 9.09 3.33
N CYS A 30 -16.49 9.49 3.25
CA CYS A 30 -15.40 8.58 2.89
C CYS A 30 -15.15 7.55 3.98
N ALA A 31 -15.25 7.90 5.27
CA ALA A 31 -15.15 6.94 6.37
C ALA A 31 -16.27 5.88 6.32
N ILE A 32 -17.49 6.29 6.00
CA ILE A 32 -18.61 5.37 5.73
C ILE A 32 -18.28 4.50 4.51
N ALA A 33 -17.82 5.08 3.40
CA ALA A 33 -17.47 4.33 2.20
C ALA A 33 -16.37 3.30 2.47
N ILE A 34 -15.33 3.63 3.24
CA ILE A 34 -14.26 2.72 3.65
C ILE A 34 -14.83 1.51 4.40
N SER A 35 -15.80 1.72 5.30
CA SER A 35 -16.42 0.62 6.05
C SER A 35 -17.21 -0.37 5.18
N VAL A 36 -17.64 0.06 3.99
CA VAL A 36 -18.40 -0.77 3.04
C VAL A 36 -17.50 -1.37 1.97
N LEU A 37 -16.54 -0.59 1.46
CA LEU A 37 -15.74 -0.92 0.29
C LEU A 37 -14.43 -1.64 0.63
N GLN A 38 -13.84 -1.39 1.80
CA GLN A 38 -12.51 -1.88 2.16
C GLN A 38 -12.57 -2.87 3.31
N THR A 39 -11.64 -3.85 3.32
CA THR A 39 -11.52 -4.84 4.40
C THR A 39 -10.07 -5.10 4.77
N GLY A 40 -9.82 -5.67 5.97
CA GLY A 40 -8.48 -6.05 6.41
C GLY A 40 -7.50 -4.88 6.46
N TYR A 41 -6.33 -5.03 5.81
CA TYR A 41 -5.28 -3.99 5.81
C TYR A 41 -5.75 -2.68 5.18
N GLU A 42 -6.46 -2.73 4.06
CA GLU A 42 -6.96 -1.54 3.37
C GLU A 42 -7.93 -0.76 4.25
N PHE A 43 -8.83 -1.46 4.96
CA PHE A 43 -9.69 -0.84 5.97
C PHE A 43 -8.87 -0.16 7.06
N THR A 44 -7.89 -0.84 7.66
CA THR A 44 -7.07 -0.25 8.73
C THR A 44 -6.28 0.97 8.24
N ASN A 45 -5.74 0.93 7.02
CA ASN A 45 -5.03 2.06 6.43
C ASN A 45 -5.99 3.20 6.06
N GLY A 46 -7.16 2.89 5.49
CA GLY A 46 -8.19 3.85 5.13
C GLY A 46 -8.75 4.58 6.36
N ILE A 47 -9.04 3.86 7.45
CA ILE A 47 -9.45 4.46 8.73
C ILE A 47 -8.34 5.33 9.30
N LYS A 48 -7.07 4.87 9.25
CA LYS A 48 -5.93 5.72 9.63
C LYS A 48 -5.87 6.99 8.76
N SER A 49 -6.03 6.88 7.45
CA SER A 49 -6.10 8.03 6.54
C SER A 49 -7.27 8.97 6.84
N ALA A 50 -8.43 8.43 7.23
CA ALA A 50 -9.58 9.22 7.64
C ALA A 50 -9.29 10.02 8.93
N VAL A 51 -8.65 9.39 9.93
CA VAL A 51 -8.25 10.05 11.18
C VAL A 51 -7.23 11.17 10.90
N TYR A 52 -6.19 10.90 10.12
CA TYR A 52 -5.20 11.92 9.77
C TYR A 52 -5.83 13.06 8.97
N SER A 53 -6.75 12.78 8.05
CA SER A 53 -7.46 13.80 7.27
C SER A 53 -8.43 14.62 8.12
N MET A 54 -9.11 14.00 9.07
CA MET A 54 -9.99 14.66 10.04
C MET A 54 -9.24 15.73 10.85
N PHE A 55 -7.99 15.45 11.23
CA PHE A 55 -7.13 16.40 11.95
C PHE A 55 -6.29 17.30 11.04
N PHE A 56 -6.50 17.25 9.72
CA PHE A 56 -5.69 17.98 8.73
C PHE A 56 -4.19 17.70 8.85
N MET A 57 -3.83 16.44 9.08
CA MET A 57 -2.45 15.95 9.19
C MET A 57 -2.11 14.89 8.14
N LYS A 58 -2.93 14.71 7.09
CA LYS A 58 -2.76 13.66 6.07
C LYS A 58 -1.37 13.68 5.43
N ASN A 59 -0.77 14.86 5.26
CA ASN A 59 0.59 15.01 4.74
C ASN A 59 1.67 14.39 5.66
N TYR A 60 1.41 14.19 6.95
CA TYR A 60 2.32 13.51 7.88
C TYR A 60 2.00 12.03 8.10
N GLN A 61 1.00 11.49 7.40
CA GLN A 61 0.74 10.06 7.49
C GLN A 61 1.92 9.31 6.88
N PRO A 62 2.56 8.38 7.62
CA PRO A 62 3.64 7.58 7.07
C PRO A 62 3.12 6.77 5.88
N HIS A 63 3.77 6.93 4.72
CA HIS A 63 3.44 6.13 3.54
C HIS A 63 3.63 4.64 3.86
N PRO A 64 2.73 3.75 3.40
CA PRO A 64 2.82 2.31 3.62
C PRO A 64 4.16 1.68 3.21
N SER A 65 4.87 2.31 2.28
CA SER A 65 6.19 1.90 1.81
C SER A 65 7.11 3.11 1.61
N LEU A 66 8.41 2.90 1.81
CA LEU A 66 9.44 3.96 1.74
C LEU A 66 9.73 4.47 0.31
N GLU A 67 9.14 3.85 -0.73
CA GLU A 67 9.32 4.19 -2.15
C GLU A 67 8.01 4.60 -2.84
N GLU A 68 6.89 4.63 -2.11
CA GLU A 68 5.62 5.07 -2.65
C GLU A 68 5.54 6.59 -2.61
N ASP A 69 6.07 7.18 -3.68
CA ASP A 69 5.93 8.61 -3.91
C ASP A 69 4.46 8.95 -4.21
N TYR A 70 4.09 10.21 -3.95
CA TYR A 70 2.73 10.73 -4.13
C TYR A 70 2.07 10.31 -5.46
N PHE A 71 2.82 10.36 -6.58
CA PHE A 71 2.29 10.01 -7.90
C PHE A 71 1.95 8.52 -8.05
N GLN A 72 2.70 7.64 -7.39
CA GLN A 72 2.39 6.20 -7.36
C GLN A 72 1.17 5.92 -6.48
N ALA A 73 1.02 6.66 -5.37
CA ALA A 73 -0.17 6.58 -4.54
C ALA A 73 -1.43 7.08 -5.29
N LEU A 74 -1.28 8.09 -6.17
CA LEU A 74 -2.33 8.51 -7.08
C LEU A 74 -2.67 7.40 -8.09
N GLU A 75 -1.67 6.83 -8.77
CA GLU A 75 -1.88 5.79 -9.78
C GLU A 75 -2.59 4.55 -9.23
N LYS A 76 -2.28 4.15 -7.99
CA LYS A 76 -2.90 2.97 -7.36
C LYS A 76 -4.34 3.16 -6.90
N GLY A 77 -4.79 4.39 -6.63
CA GLY A 77 -6.18 4.67 -6.26
C GLY A 77 -6.72 4.01 -4.97
N ASN A 78 -5.86 3.48 -4.09
CA ASN A 78 -6.29 2.67 -2.93
C ASN A 78 -6.65 3.47 -1.66
N ASP A 79 -6.29 4.76 -1.61
CA ASP A 79 -6.58 5.66 -0.50
C ASP A 79 -7.43 6.85 -0.98
N LEU A 80 -8.66 6.92 -0.46
CA LEU A 80 -9.65 7.96 -0.78
C LEU A 80 -9.18 9.37 -0.38
N PHE A 81 -8.15 9.48 0.47
CA PHE A 81 -7.65 10.74 1.00
C PHE A 81 -6.28 11.14 0.45
N THR A 82 -5.74 10.45 -0.56
CA THR A 82 -4.41 10.77 -1.11
C THR A 82 -4.30 12.24 -1.53
N HIS A 83 -5.30 12.79 -2.23
CA HIS A 83 -5.32 14.19 -2.67
C HIS A 83 -5.47 15.22 -1.54
N PHE A 84 -5.91 14.79 -0.35
CA PHE A 84 -6.23 15.67 0.78
C PHE A 84 -4.99 16.29 1.45
N TRP A 85 -3.79 15.76 1.14
CA TRP A 85 -2.52 16.23 1.70
C TRP A 85 -2.30 17.74 1.47
N SER A 86 -2.59 18.25 0.26
CA SER A 86 -2.34 19.67 -0.06
C SER A 86 -3.27 20.60 0.71
N LEU A 87 -4.52 20.17 0.96
CA LEU A 87 -5.46 20.89 1.80
C LEU A 87 -5.01 20.94 3.26
N CYS A 88 -4.39 19.86 3.76
CA CYS A 88 -3.82 19.81 5.09
C CYS A 88 -2.69 20.83 5.26
N VAL A 89 -1.75 20.86 4.30
CA VAL A 89 -0.65 21.85 4.27
C VAL A 89 -1.21 23.27 4.24
N GLU A 90 -2.26 23.52 3.45
CA GLU A 90 -2.91 24.84 3.37
C GLU A 90 -3.52 25.28 4.71
N ILE A 91 -4.25 24.39 5.42
CA ILE A 91 -4.81 24.71 6.73
C ILE A 91 -3.72 24.92 7.77
N GLN A 92 -2.68 24.09 7.77
CA GLN A 92 -1.53 24.25 8.68
C GLN A 92 -0.86 25.61 8.46
N PHE A 93 -0.67 26.02 7.21
CA PHE A 93 -0.19 27.36 6.90
C PHE A 93 -1.14 28.45 7.43
N TYR A 94 -2.45 28.32 7.27
CA TYR A 94 -3.40 29.30 7.81
C TYR A 94 -3.40 29.39 9.33
N LEU A 95 -3.12 28.29 10.03
CA LEU A 95 -2.92 28.31 11.48
C LEU A 95 -1.66 29.08 11.86
N LEU A 96 -0.56 28.87 11.13
CA LEU A 96 0.72 29.54 11.36
C LEU A 96 0.74 31.02 10.94
N ALA A 97 0.03 31.40 9.87
CA ALA A 97 0.18 32.71 9.25
C ALA A 97 -0.09 33.90 10.18
N PRO A 98 -1.16 33.93 10.99
CA PRO A 98 -1.38 35.02 11.95
C PRO A 98 -0.34 35.07 13.07
N PHE A 99 0.21 33.91 13.47
CA PHE A 99 1.29 33.85 14.46
C PHE A 99 2.58 34.47 13.91
N LEU A 100 2.92 34.18 12.64
CA LEU A 100 3.99 34.88 11.93
C LEU A 100 3.71 36.40 11.91
N LEU A 101 2.53 36.82 11.48
CA LEU A 101 2.18 38.26 11.47
C LEU A 101 2.21 38.91 12.87
N HIS A 102 1.91 38.15 13.93
CA HIS A 102 1.93 38.65 15.30
C HIS A 102 3.34 38.79 15.87
N LEU A 103 4.21 37.79 15.65
CA LEU A 103 5.60 37.83 16.10
C LEU A 103 6.38 38.98 15.47
N PHE A 104 6.14 39.24 14.19
CA PHE A 104 6.96 40.18 13.42
C PHE A 104 6.36 41.57 13.30
N LYS A 105 5.08 41.74 13.70
CA LYS A 105 4.36 43.02 13.73
C LYS A 105 4.69 43.88 12.50
N PRO A 106 4.30 43.46 11.29
CA PRO A 106 4.76 44.08 10.06
C PRO A 106 4.55 45.60 10.12
N ASN A 107 5.64 46.33 9.92
CA ASN A 107 5.64 47.77 10.01
C ASN A 107 5.04 48.33 8.72
N THR A 108 3.86 48.94 8.81
CA THR A 108 3.17 49.54 7.66
C THR A 108 3.96 50.67 7.01
N GLU A 109 4.90 51.27 7.73
CA GLU A 109 5.73 52.38 7.25
C GLU A 109 7.07 51.92 6.66
N ASN A 110 7.50 50.67 6.91
CA ASN A 110 8.81 50.16 6.49
C ASN A 110 8.69 48.82 5.76
N ALA A 111 8.32 48.90 4.48
CA ALA A 111 8.15 47.75 3.59
C ALA A 111 9.44 46.92 3.44
N LEU A 112 10.61 47.57 3.48
CA LEU A 112 11.91 46.90 3.41
C LEU A 112 12.13 45.96 4.59
N THR A 113 11.78 46.37 5.81
CA THR A 113 11.89 45.51 7.00
C THR A 113 11.01 44.25 6.88
N ASN A 114 9.79 44.42 6.39
CA ASN A 114 8.87 43.28 6.17
C ASN A 114 9.39 42.35 5.07
N PHE A 115 9.95 42.91 4.00
CA PHE A 115 10.54 42.15 2.90
C PHE A 115 11.75 41.34 3.35
N THR A 116 12.71 41.96 4.04
CA THR A 116 13.88 41.26 4.60
C THR A 116 13.45 40.14 5.52
N TYR A 117 12.48 40.41 6.39
CA TYR A 117 11.96 39.43 7.33
C TYR A 117 11.36 38.19 6.63
N LEU A 118 10.45 38.40 5.67
CA LEU A 118 9.83 37.32 4.90
C LEU A 118 10.86 36.54 4.08
N THR A 119 11.89 37.24 3.57
CA THR A 119 13.01 36.63 2.84
C THR A 119 13.81 35.69 3.73
N VAL A 120 14.09 36.07 4.99
CA VAL A 120 14.82 35.22 5.94
C VAL A 120 14.05 33.94 6.26
N ILE A 121 12.74 34.00 6.55
CA ILE A 121 11.95 32.78 6.77
C ILE A 121 11.94 31.92 5.51
N SER A 122 11.71 32.54 4.35
CA SER A 122 11.60 31.81 3.09
C SER A 122 12.93 31.14 2.73
N ALA A 123 14.06 31.80 2.97
CA ALA A 123 15.39 31.23 2.80
C ALA A 123 15.65 30.08 3.77
N ALA A 124 15.24 30.20 5.04
CA ALA A 124 15.37 29.11 6.02
C ALA A 124 14.51 27.89 5.66
N SER A 125 13.26 28.12 5.24
CA SER A 125 12.35 27.10 4.75
C SER A 125 12.89 26.41 3.48
N PHE A 126 13.41 27.20 2.53
CA PHE A 126 14.00 26.67 1.30
C PHE A 126 15.29 25.88 1.60
N ALA A 127 16.16 26.37 2.49
CA ALA A 127 17.34 25.65 2.92
C ALA A 127 16.98 24.32 3.60
N TYR A 128 15.97 24.31 4.47
CA TYR A 128 15.44 23.09 5.06
C TYR A 128 14.91 22.12 3.99
N SER A 129 14.18 22.62 2.98
CA SER A 129 13.72 21.81 1.85
C SER A 129 14.87 21.19 1.03
N LEU A 130 16.03 21.85 0.94
CA LEU A 130 17.21 21.32 0.24
C LEU A 130 17.99 20.29 1.07
N LEU A 131 17.91 20.40 2.40
CA LEU A 131 18.59 19.49 3.32
C LEU A 131 17.77 18.22 3.61
N SER A 132 16.45 18.28 3.43
CA SER A 132 15.53 17.16 3.59
C SER A 132 15.51 16.25 2.36
N ASN A 133 15.14 14.99 2.55
CA ASN A 133 14.92 14.06 1.43
C ASN A 133 13.79 14.58 0.52
N GLN A 134 13.82 14.23 -0.76
CA GLN A 134 12.87 14.75 -1.77
C GLN A 134 11.40 14.54 -1.39
N GLN A 135 11.05 13.36 -0.86
CA GLN A 135 9.68 13.03 -0.46
C GLN A 135 9.29 13.75 0.85
N ASP A 136 10.18 13.77 1.84
CA ASP A 136 9.95 14.49 3.11
C ASP A 136 9.76 16.00 2.85
N ALA A 137 10.61 16.60 2.03
CA ALA A 137 10.49 18.00 1.63
C ALA A 137 9.19 18.28 0.84
N PHE A 138 8.69 17.30 0.09
CA PHE A 138 7.45 17.41 -0.66
C PHE A 138 6.22 17.34 0.24
N ASP A 139 6.22 16.57 1.33
CA ASP A 139 5.05 16.39 2.19
C ASP A 139 5.05 17.36 3.41
N ASP A 140 6.23 17.88 3.79
CA ASP A 140 6.41 18.67 5.01
C ASP A 140 6.06 20.16 4.84
N THR A 141 5.25 20.69 5.76
CA THR A 141 4.74 22.07 5.69
C THR A 141 5.81 23.14 5.89
N PRO A 142 6.76 23.02 6.85
CA PRO A 142 7.88 23.94 7.00
C PRO A 142 8.81 23.94 5.78
N ALA A 143 9.00 22.80 5.09
CA ALA A 143 9.78 22.74 3.85
C ALA A 143 9.10 23.50 2.69
N ARG A 144 7.78 23.65 2.73
CA ARG A 144 6.98 24.37 1.73
C ARG A 144 6.64 25.81 2.09
N LEU A 145 6.95 26.26 3.30
CA LEU A 145 6.53 27.57 3.79
C LEU A 145 6.98 28.71 2.85
N TRP A 146 8.16 28.60 2.24
CA TRP A 146 8.66 29.57 1.25
C TRP A 146 7.72 29.77 0.06
N GLN A 147 6.99 28.73 -0.38
CA GLN A 147 6.03 28.80 -1.48
C GLN A 147 4.84 29.70 -1.13
N PHE A 148 4.33 29.58 0.10
CA PHE A 148 3.23 30.39 0.59
C PHE A 148 3.65 31.84 0.87
N LEU A 149 4.90 32.06 1.28
CA LEU A 149 5.44 33.39 1.58
C LEU A 149 5.89 34.15 0.34
N ALA A 150 6.12 33.50 -0.79
CA ALA A 150 6.54 34.12 -2.05
C ALA A 150 5.62 35.29 -2.49
N GLY A 151 4.30 35.11 -2.37
CA GLY A 151 3.33 36.17 -2.68
C GLY A 151 3.40 37.36 -1.72
N ALA A 152 3.63 37.11 -0.42
CA ALA A 152 3.78 38.17 0.58
C ALA A 152 5.10 38.93 0.39
N MET A 153 6.19 38.24 0.02
CA MET A 153 7.45 38.87 -0.36
C MET A 153 7.27 39.77 -1.56
N ALA A 154 6.62 39.29 -2.63
CA ALA A 154 6.38 40.07 -3.84
C ALA A 154 5.57 41.35 -3.57
N PHE A 155 4.63 41.32 -2.62
CA PHE A 155 3.86 42.50 -2.21
C PHE A 155 4.74 43.58 -1.54
N HIS A 156 5.69 43.18 -0.70
CA HIS A 156 6.57 44.11 0.05
C HIS A 156 7.86 44.49 -0.67
N ALA A 157 8.29 43.71 -1.65
CA ALA A 157 9.56 43.91 -2.36
C ALA A 157 9.61 45.23 -3.16
N ASP A 158 8.48 45.93 -3.30
CA ASP A 158 8.30 47.10 -4.17
C ASP A 158 8.99 46.91 -5.53
N LEU A 159 8.94 45.65 -6.01
CA LEU A 159 9.70 45.14 -7.16
C LEU A 159 9.47 46.09 -8.33
N GLU A 160 10.56 46.77 -8.69
CA GLU A 160 10.58 47.88 -9.63
C GLU A 160 9.74 47.57 -10.88
N ILE A 161 9.16 48.66 -11.38
CA ILE A 161 8.22 48.86 -12.49
C ILE A 161 8.09 47.70 -13.47
N THR A 162 9.16 47.01 -13.87
CA THR A 162 9.17 45.88 -14.80
C THR A 162 8.39 44.65 -14.33
N LEU A 163 8.54 44.20 -13.07
CA LEU A 163 7.83 43.01 -12.57
C LEU A 163 6.37 43.35 -12.23
N ARG A 164 6.12 44.56 -11.73
CA ARG A 164 4.77 45.15 -11.72
C ARG A 164 4.22 45.30 -13.14
N PHE A 165 5.02 45.63 -14.16
CA PHE A 165 4.53 45.70 -15.54
C PHE A 165 4.13 44.33 -16.01
N TYR A 166 4.94 43.28 -15.81
CA TYR A 166 4.57 41.93 -16.23
C TYR A 166 3.42 41.35 -15.41
N THR A 167 3.40 41.49 -14.08
CA THR A 167 2.30 40.97 -13.26
C THR A 167 1.04 41.80 -13.40
N THR A 168 1.14 43.13 -13.53
CA THR A 168 -0.02 44.00 -13.80
C THR A 168 -0.43 43.87 -15.25
N PHE A 169 0.45 43.63 -16.22
CA PHE A 169 0.11 43.32 -17.62
C PHE A 169 -0.54 41.95 -17.72
N LEU A 170 -0.02 40.89 -17.08
CA LEU A 170 -0.69 39.59 -17.02
C LEU A 170 -1.99 39.64 -16.22
N SER A 171 -2.03 40.35 -15.09
CA SER A 171 -3.25 40.49 -14.29
C SER A 171 -4.26 41.39 -14.97
N SER A 172 -3.83 42.46 -15.66
CA SER A 172 -4.68 43.31 -16.48
C SER A 172 -5.08 42.62 -17.77
N LEU A 173 -4.25 41.77 -18.36
CA LEU A 173 -4.62 40.90 -19.49
C LEU A 173 -5.67 39.91 -19.02
N VAL A 174 -5.49 39.28 -17.85
CA VAL A 174 -6.50 38.43 -17.19
C VAL A 174 -7.76 39.23 -16.84
N LEU A 175 -7.67 40.49 -16.39
CA LEU A 175 -8.80 41.38 -16.05
C LEU A 175 -9.48 41.98 -17.30
N VAL A 176 -8.75 42.21 -18.38
CA VAL A 176 -9.23 42.67 -19.69
C VAL A 176 -9.95 41.49 -20.36
N PHE A 177 -9.38 40.27 -20.28
CA PHE A 177 -10.07 39.02 -20.61
C PHE A 177 -11.25 38.73 -19.67
N ARG A 178 -11.18 39.14 -18.38
CA ARG A 178 -12.28 39.06 -17.41
C ARG A 178 -13.48 39.93 -17.82
N SER A 179 -13.33 40.86 -18.75
CA SER A 179 -14.48 41.66 -19.20
C SER A 179 -15.28 41.03 -20.34
N LYS A 180 -14.72 40.15 -21.20
CA LYS A 180 -15.45 39.64 -22.39
C LYS A 180 -14.99 38.30 -22.98
N SER A 181 -14.34 37.39 -22.25
CA SER A 181 -14.20 36.02 -22.78
C SER A 181 -15.56 35.31 -22.73
N VAL A 182 -16.28 35.25 -23.87
CA VAL A 182 -17.59 34.58 -24.02
C VAL A 182 -17.56 33.15 -23.45
N LEU A 183 -16.40 32.49 -23.50
CA LEU A 183 -16.17 31.16 -22.93
C LEU A 183 -16.22 31.15 -21.39
N LEU A 184 -15.40 31.94 -20.69
CA LEU A 184 -15.37 31.95 -19.20
C LEU A 184 -16.57 32.68 -18.57
N CYS A 185 -17.28 33.50 -19.35
CA CYS A 185 -18.53 34.14 -18.95
C CYS A 185 -19.77 33.28 -19.21
N HIS A 186 -19.62 32.09 -19.83
CA HIS A 186 -20.74 31.19 -20.03
C HIS A 186 -21.21 30.64 -18.67
N GLY A 187 -22.51 30.78 -18.36
CA GLY A 187 -23.06 30.46 -17.05
C GLY A 187 -22.74 29.05 -16.55
N SER A 188 -22.67 28.07 -17.46
CA SER A 188 -22.29 26.69 -17.12
C SER A 188 -20.86 26.56 -16.59
N LEU A 189 -19.89 27.30 -17.16
CA LEU A 189 -18.49 27.26 -16.72
C LEU A 189 -18.30 28.01 -15.40
N GLN A 190 -19.08 29.07 -15.16
CA GLN A 190 -19.10 29.76 -13.87
C GLN A 190 -19.63 28.86 -12.75
N ILE A 191 -20.69 28.08 -12.99
CA ILE A 191 -21.23 27.14 -12.01
C ILE A 191 -20.19 26.07 -11.63
N ILE A 192 -19.44 25.54 -12.60
CA ILE A 192 -18.35 24.59 -12.33
C ILE A 192 -17.23 25.26 -11.54
N GLY A 193 -16.87 26.50 -11.88
CA GLY A 193 -15.88 27.30 -11.15
C GLY A 193 -16.29 27.58 -9.70
N ASP A 194 -17.55 27.93 -9.46
CA ASP A 194 -18.11 28.16 -8.12
C ASP A 194 -18.09 26.87 -7.28
N ALA A 195 -18.36 25.72 -7.90
CA ALA A 195 -18.33 24.40 -7.28
C ALA A 195 -16.92 23.76 -7.24
N SER A 196 -15.86 24.48 -7.63
CA SER A 196 -14.50 23.93 -7.78
C SER A 196 -13.94 23.32 -6.49
N TYR A 197 -14.25 23.91 -5.33
CA TYR A 197 -13.84 23.36 -4.04
C TYR A 197 -14.52 22.03 -3.73
N SER A 198 -15.84 21.95 -3.95
CA SER A 198 -16.58 20.69 -3.85
C SER A 198 -16.03 19.63 -4.81
N LEU A 199 -15.70 20.03 -6.05
CA LEU A 199 -15.12 19.15 -7.06
C LEU A 199 -13.76 18.61 -6.67
N TYR A 200 -12.86 19.47 -6.18
CA TYR A 200 -11.56 19.06 -5.67
C TYR A 200 -11.71 17.97 -4.59
N LEU A 201 -12.67 18.09 -3.67
CA LEU A 201 -12.86 17.11 -2.61
C LEU A 201 -13.47 15.80 -3.10
N LEU A 202 -14.44 15.84 -4.03
CA LEU A 202 -15.27 14.70 -4.42
C LEU A 202 -14.71 13.85 -5.56
N HIS A 203 -14.01 14.45 -6.54
CA HIS A 203 -13.60 13.70 -7.73
C HIS A 203 -12.66 12.54 -7.37
N TRP A 204 -11.70 12.76 -6.46
CA TRP A 204 -10.70 11.75 -6.13
C TRP A 204 -11.28 10.52 -5.41
N PRO A 205 -12.09 10.64 -4.34
CA PRO A 205 -12.76 9.49 -3.73
C PRO A 205 -13.63 8.70 -4.69
N ILE A 206 -14.30 9.37 -5.63
CA ILE A 206 -15.14 8.72 -6.66
C ILE A 206 -14.27 7.90 -7.61
N MET A 207 -13.14 8.44 -8.06
CA MET A 207 -12.20 7.69 -8.90
C MET A 207 -11.60 6.49 -8.14
N CYS A 208 -11.15 6.70 -6.91
CA CYS A 208 -10.64 5.62 -6.05
C CYS A 208 -11.67 4.54 -5.80
N ALA A 209 -12.96 4.90 -5.65
CA ALA A 209 -14.01 3.91 -5.47
C ALA A 209 -14.16 2.99 -6.70
N LEU A 210 -13.94 3.49 -7.92
CA LEU A 210 -13.92 2.62 -9.11
C LEU A 210 -12.72 1.68 -9.09
N ASP A 211 -11.53 2.18 -8.76
CA ASP A 211 -10.32 1.37 -8.72
C ASP A 211 -10.41 0.30 -7.60
N ILE A 212 -11.00 0.63 -6.44
CA ILE A 212 -11.28 -0.33 -5.35
C ILE A 212 -12.30 -1.39 -5.77
N LEU A 213 -13.29 -1.01 -6.58
CA LEU A 213 -14.27 -1.94 -7.15
C LEU A 213 -13.73 -2.72 -8.35
N ASP A 214 -12.48 -2.48 -8.76
CA ASP A 214 -11.80 -3.11 -9.90
C ASP A 214 -12.50 -2.81 -11.25
N ILE A 215 -13.04 -1.60 -11.39
CA ILE A 215 -13.71 -1.12 -12.61
C ILE A 215 -12.74 -0.24 -13.41
N ASP A 216 -12.02 -0.86 -14.36
CA ASP A 216 -11.00 -0.19 -15.17
C ASP A 216 -11.46 0.22 -16.59
N GLU A 217 -12.76 0.20 -16.85
CA GLU A 217 -13.29 0.65 -18.14
C GLU A 217 -13.18 2.17 -18.29
N TRP A 218 -12.56 2.64 -19.39
CA TRP A 218 -12.41 4.08 -19.64
C TRP A 218 -13.75 4.82 -19.70
N GLN A 219 -14.81 4.15 -20.19
CA GLN A 219 -16.17 4.70 -20.22
C GLN A 219 -16.69 4.93 -18.79
N ALA A 220 -16.45 3.98 -17.88
CA ALA A 220 -16.84 4.09 -16.49
C ALA A 220 -16.10 5.25 -15.80
N LYS A 221 -14.80 5.41 -16.07
CA LYS A 221 -13.98 6.53 -15.56
C LYS A 221 -14.47 7.89 -16.07
N VAL A 222 -14.83 7.99 -17.35
CA VAL A 222 -15.44 9.22 -17.92
C VAL A 222 -16.80 9.50 -17.28
N LEU A 223 -17.65 8.48 -17.15
CA LEU A 223 -18.98 8.64 -16.54
C LEU A 223 -18.88 9.03 -15.06
N ALA A 224 -17.94 8.45 -14.32
CA ALA A 224 -17.68 8.80 -12.93
C ALA A 224 -17.14 10.22 -12.78
N MET A 225 -16.30 10.69 -13.70
CA MET A 225 -15.88 12.10 -13.72
C MET A 225 -17.06 13.05 -13.97
N LEU A 226 -17.94 12.72 -14.91
CA LEU A 226 -19.17 13.50 -15.15
C LEU A 226 -20.10 13.49 -13.92
N ALA A 227 -20.23 12.33 -13.28
CA ALA A 227 -20.98 12.18 -12.04
C ALA A 227 -20.36 12.97 -10.88
N ALA A 228 -19.02 13.02 -10.79
CA ALA A 228 -18.30 13.81 -9.81
C ALA A 228 -18.57 15.31 -9.99
N VAL A 229 -18.55 15.81 -11.24
CA VAL A 229 -18.91 17.21 -11.55
C VAL A 229 -20.35 17.50 -11.15
N ALA A 230 -21.30 16.63 -11.53
CA ALA A 230 -22.71 16.80 -11.19
C ALA A 230 -22.94 16.80 -9.66
N LEU A 231 -22.35 15.83 -8.95
CA LEU A 231 -22.46 15.71 -7.50
C LEU A 231 -21.81 16.90 -6.78
N SER A 232 -20.71 17.44 -7.32
CA SER A 232 -20.05 18.61 -6.79
C SER A 232 -20.90 19.87 -6.90
N ILE A 233 -21.61 20.05 -8.02
CA ILE A 233 -22.58 21.14 -8.19
C ILE A 233 -23.73 20.97 -7.19
N LEU A 234 -24.26 19.74 -7.03
CA LEU A 234 -25.31 19.47 -6.05
C LEU A 234 -24.84 19.73 -4.61
N CYS A 235 -23.62 19.35 -4.28
CA CYS A 235 -23.02 19.59 -2.96
C CYS A 235 -22.81 21.10 -2.72
N HIS A 236 -22.33 21.80 -3.74
CA HIS A 236 -22.14 23.25 -3.69
C HIS A 236 -23.46 24.00 -3.43
N LEU A 237 -24.51 23.67 -4.20
CA LEU A 237 -25.81 24.32 -4.07
C LEU A 237 -26.58 23.88 -2.81
N GLY A 238 -26.49 22.59 -2.45
CA GLY A 238 -27.28 21.99 -1.38
C GLY A 238 -26.67 22.13 0.01
N PHE A 239 -25.34 22.15 0.12
CA PHE A 239 -24.64 22.18 1.41
C PHE A 239 -23.74 23.41 1.54
N GLU A 240 -22.86 23.66 0.57
CA GLU A 240 -21.87 24.76 0.63
C GLU A 240 -22.52 26.14 0.76
N LYS A 241 -23.36 26.53 -0.20
CA LYS A 241 -24.07 27.81 -0.15
C LYS A 241 -24.89 27.99 1.12
N ARG A 242 -25.43 26.90 1.69
CA ARG A 242 -26.25 26.95 2.91
C ARG A 242 -25.40 27.20 4.15
N TYR A 243 -24.33 26.45 4.38
CA TYR A 243 -23.51 26.72 5.58
C TYR A 243 -22.76 28.04 5.48
N LEU A 244 -22.45 28.50 4.25
CA LEU A 244 -21.82 29.79 4.00
C LEU A 244 -22.72 30.99 4.33
N THR A 245 -24.00 30.83 4.67
CA THR A 245 -24.87 31.90 5.20
C THR A 245 -25.08 31.84 6.71
N LEU A 246 -24.64 30.77 7.39
CA LEU A 246 -24.85 30.56 8.83
C LEU A 246 -24.14 31.58 9.73
N THR A 247 -24.59 31.73 10.98
CA THR A 247 -23.85 32.54 11.96
C THR A 247 -22.59 31.80 12.46
N ALA A 248 -21.65 32.51 13.08
CA ALA A 248 -20.42 31.89 13.61
C ALA A 248 -20.69 30.75 14.60
N LYS A 249 -21.68 30.94 15.48
CA LYS A 249 -22.10 29.92 16.45
C LYS A 249 -22.68 28.69 15.74
N SER A 250 -23.56 28.89 14.75
CA SER A 250 -24.17 27.79 13.98
C SER A 250 -23.12 27.02 13.16
N THR A 251 -22.15 27.71 12.55
CA THR A 251 -21.04 27.07 11.85
C THR A 251 -20.19 26.23 12.82
N LEU A 252 -19.89 26.76 14.00
CA LEU A 252 -19.14 26.01 15.02
C LEU A 252 -19.88 24.74 15.46
N ILE A 253 -21.20 24.85 15.74
CA ILE A 253 -22.04 23.70 16.09
C ILE A 253 -22.03 22.64 14.97
N LEU A 254 -22.17 23.08 13.71
CA LEU A 254 -22.12 22.17 12.55
C LEU A 254 -20.77 21.45 12.46
N VAL A 255 -19.65 22.18 12.59
CA VAL A 255 -18.31 21.61 12.56
C VAL A 255 -18.09 20.61 13.68
N LEU A 256 -18.46 20.96 14.92
CA LEU A 256 -18.37 20.06 16.07
C LEU A 256 -19.24 18.81 15.89
N GLY A 257 -20.47 18.98 15.39
CA GLY A 257 -21.36 17.87 15.07
C GLY A 257 -20.77 16.93 14.03
N LEU A 258 -20.13 17.46 12.98
CA LEU A 258 -19.45 16.65 11.97
C LEU A 258 -18.23 15.92 12.53
N TYR A 259 -17.43 16.56 13.41
CA TYR A 259 -16.33 15.88 14.10
C TYR A 259 -16.85 14.72 14.95
N VAL A 260 -17.88 14.95 15.76
CA VAL A 260 -18.48 13.92 16.61
C VAL A 260 -19.04 12.78 15.74
N ALA A 261 -19.78 13.09 14.69
CA ALA A 261 -20.32 12.08 13.77
C ALA A 261 -19.20 11.25 13.12
N THR A 262 -18.14 11.91 12.64
CA THR A 262 -16.98 11.22 12.04
C THR A 262 -16.29 10.32 13.06
N PHE A 263 -16.07 10.81 14.27
CA PHE A 263 -15.45 10.02 15.34
C PHE A 263 -16.31 8.83 15.74
N CYS A 264 -17.63 9.00 15.85
CA CYS A 264 -18.57 7.91 16.12
C CYS A 264 -18.56 6.86 15.01
N VAL A 265 -18.56 7.26 13.74
CA VAL A 265 -18.48 6.32 12.61
C VAL A 265 -17.17 5.56 12.63
N ILE A 266 -16.03 6.24 12.79
CA ILE A 266 -14.70 5.59 12.87
C ILE A 266 -14.64 4.63 14.07
N GLY A 267 -15.13 5.04 15.24
CA GLY A 267 -15.16 4.21 16.44
C GLY A 267 -16.07 2.99 16.28
N ALA A 268 -17.30 3.18 15.79
CA ALA A 268 -18.26 2.09 15.58
C ALA A 268 -17.76 1.08 14.54
N THR A 269 -17.22 1.56 13.41
CA THR A 269 -16.67 0.69 12.36
C THR A 269 -15.43 -0.06 12.82
N SER A 270 -14.55 0.58 13.59
CA SER A 270 -13.37 -0.08 14.18
C SER A 270 -13.78 -1.12 15.22
N HIS A 271 -14.78 -0.84 16.05
CA HIS A 271 -15.32 -1.78 17.04
C HIS A 271 -15.96 -2.99 16.36
N LEU A 272 -16.84 -2.77 15.38
CA LEU A 272 -17.46 -3.85 14.62
C LEU A 272 -16.42 -4.72 13.92
N GLN A 273 -15.36 -4.10 13.39
CA GLN A 273 -14.25 -4.83 12.76
C GLN A 273 -13.42 -5.60 13.79
N GLN A 274 -13.18 -5.03 14.97
CA GLN A 274 -12.46 -5.70 16.06
C GLN A 274 -13.28 -6.84 16.65
N GLU A 275 -14.59 -6.69 16.85
CA GLU A 275 -15.50 -7.76 17.27
C GLU A 275 -15.55 -8.88 16.23
N ALA A 276 -15.57 -8.54 14.94
CA ALA A 276 -15.49 -9.53 13.87
C ALA A 276 -14.15 -10.30 13.91
N MET A 277 -13.04 -9.62 14.19
CA MET A 277 -11.71 -10.23 14.34
C MET A 277 -11.56 -11.03 15.65
N GLU A 278 -12.16 -10.57 16.75
CA GLU A 278 -12.15 -11.24 18.06
C GLU A 278 -13.08 -12.45 18.07
N GLN A 279 -14.21 -12.44 17.35
CA GLN A 279 -15.00 -13.64 17.09
C GLN A 279 -14.21 -14.68 16.28
N GLU A 280 -13.38 -14.23 15.33
CA GLU A 280 -12.45 -15.09 14.60
C GLU A 280 -11.32 -15.64 15.50
N SER A 281 -10.85 -14.84 16.47
CA SER A 281 -9.70 -15.16 17.35
C SER A 281 -10.05 -15.92 18.64
N ASN A 282 -11.22 -15.69 19.25
CA ASN A 282 -11.69 -16.37 20.47
C ASN A 282 -12.33 -17.73 20.19
N ALA A 283 -12.40 -18.13 18.92
CA ALA A 283 -12.62 -19.52 18.56
C ALA A 283 -11.39 -20.36 18.99
N THR A 284 -11.35 -20.81 20.25
CA THR A 284 -10.39 -21.83 20.70
C THR A 284 -10.48 -23.07 19.79
N PRO A 285 -9.35 -23.69 19.41
CA PRO A 285 -9.33 -24.84 18.52
C PRO A 285 -9.86 -26.07 19.28
N SER A 286 -11.18 -26.23 19.26
CA SER A 286 -11.82 -27.51 19.59
C SER A 286 -11.45 -28.51 18.48
N PRO A 287 -11.07 -29.76 18.81
CA PRO A 287 -10.98 -30.80 17.79
C PRO A 287 -12.35 -30.90 17.15
N LEU A 288 -12.41 -30.64 15.84
CA LEU A 288 -13.59 -30.77 14.99
C LEU A 288 -14.92 -30.55 15.72
N LYS A 289 -15.31 -29.30 15.96
CA LYS A 289 -16.73 -29.01 15.80
C LYS A 289 -16.98 -29.07 14.31
N VAL A 290 -17.30 -30.29 13.86
CA VAL A 290 -18.06 -30.56 12.65
C VAL A 290 -19.13 -29.48 12.62
N LEU A 291 -18.90 -28.45 11.80
CA LEU A 291 -19.88 -27.43 11.50
C LEU A 291 -21.07 -28.20 11.01
N GLN A 292 -22.12 -28.26 11.85
CA GLN A 292 -23.40 -28.76 11.44
C GLN A 292 -23.74 -28.07 10.13
N LEU A 293 -23.95 -28.93 9.14
CA LEU A 293 -24.38 -28.66 7.79
C LEU A 293 -25.60 -27.74 7.81
N THR A 294 -25.37 -26.44 7.82
CA THR A 294 -26.20 -25.53 7.05
C THR A 294 -25.44 -25.30 5.75
N GLU A 295 -25.98 -25.87 4.67
CA GLU A 295 -25.51 -25.58 3.32
C GLU A 295 -25.45 -24.06 3.15
N LEU A 296 -24.24 -23.52 3.02
CA LEU A 296 -24.09 -22.12 2.62
C LEU A 296 -24.82 -21.99 1.29
N LYS A 297 -25.74 -21.01 1.19
CA LYS A 297 -26.38 -20.68 -0.09
C LYS A 297 -25.28 -20.38 -1.10
N GLN A 298 -25.42 -20.86 -2.33
CA GLN A 298 -24.40 -20.71 -3.38
C GLN A 298 -23.92 -19.26 -3.54
N ALA A 299 -24.81 -18.28 -3.38
CA ALA A 299 -24.45 -16.85 -3.42
C ALA A 299 -23.44 -16.40 -2.34
N GLU A 300 -23.50 -16.99 -1.14
CA GLU A 300 -22.56 -16.68 -0.05
C GLU A 300 -21.20 -17.34 -0.30
N ILE A 301 -21.20 -18.57 -0.83
CA ILE A 301 -19.99 -19.27 -1.29
C ILE A 301 -19.30 -18.44 -2.39
N ASP A 302 -20.07 -17.93 -3.35
CA ASP A 302 -19.55 -17.14 -4.46
C ASP A 302 -18.95 -15.81 -3.97
N LYS A 303 -19.61 -15.14 -3.02
CA LYS A 303 -19.11 -13.92 -2.38
C LYS A 303 -17.81 -14.16 -1.59
N GLN A 304 -17.74 -15.23 -0.83
CA GLN A 304 -16.54 -15.60 -0.07
C GLN A 304 -15.40 -16.00 -0.99
N ASN A 305 -15.68 -16.78 -2.04
CA ASN A 305 -14.70 -17.11 -3.06
C ASN A 305 -14.19 -15.88 -3.82
N ALA A 306 -15.05 -14.88 -4.07
CA ALA A 306 -14.65 -13.61 -4.66
C ALA A 306 -13.77 -12.77 -3.73
N LYS A 307 -13.94 -12.87 -2.40
CA LYS A 307 -13.04 -12.24 -1.42
C LYS A 307 -11.69 -12.97 -1.35
N LEU A 308 -11.74 -14.30 -1.31
CA LEU A 308 -10.55 -15.14 -1.24
C LEU A 308 -9.68 -15.02 -2.49
N SER A 309 -10.29 -14.84 -3.67
CA SER A 309 -9.56 -14.63 -4.92
C SER A 309 -8.84 -13.28 -5.03
N LYS A 310 -9.13 -12.33 -4.12
CA LYS A 310 -8.55 -10.97 -4.07
C LYS A 310 -7.51 -10.78 -2.96
N THR A 311 -7.17 -11.83 -2.19
CA THR A 311 -6.20 -11.67 -1.09
C THR A 311 -4.78 -11.42 -1.59
N ASN A 312 -4.22 -10.26 -1.25
CA ASN A 312 -2.84 -9.88 -1.58
C ASN A 312 -1.85 -10.69 -0.71
N SER A 313 -1.67 -11.95 -1.08
CA SER A 313 -0.93 -12.94 -0.28
C SER A 313 0.55 -12.99 -0.60
N LEU A 314 1.08 -12.06 -1.42
CA LEU A 314 2.46 -12.04 -1.89
C LEU A 314 3.33 -11.01 -1.16
N ARG A 315 3.03 -10.68 0.10
CA ARG A 315 3.73 -9.64 0.86
C ARG A 315 4.45 -10.19 2.09
N TYR A 316 5.69 -9.76 2.27
CA TYR A 316 6.42 -9.97 3.53
C TYR A 316 6.20 -8.81 4.50
N SER A 317 6.04 -9.12 5.78
CA SER A 317 5.93 -8.09 6.81
C SER A 317 7.30 -7.50 7.15
N GLY A 318 7.45 -6.17 7.06
CA GLY A 318 8.70 -5.48 7.44
C GLY A 318 9.88 -5.67 6.47
N CYS A 319 9.60 -5.83 5.18
CA CYS A 319 10.59 -5.89 4.12
C CYS A 319 11.32 -4.55 3.93
N LYS A 320 12.64 -4.52 4.10
CA LYS A 320 13.50 -3.44 3.61
C LYS A 320 13.99 -3.83 2.22
N ILE A 321 13.47 -3.16 1.20
CA ILE A 321 13.86 -3.44 -0.19
C ILE A 321 15.30 -2.94 -0.37
N LYS A 322 16.20 -3.82 -0.85
CA LYS A 322 17.53 -3.38 -1.29
C LYS A 322 17.53 -3.00 -2.76
N TYR A 323 16.85 -3.78 -3.62
CA TYR A 323 16.75 -3.54 -5.07
C TYR A 323 15.51 -4.22 -5.69
N GLY A 324 14.79 -3.49 -6.55
CA GLY A 324 13.64 -3.98 -7.34
C GLY A 324 12.31 -3.82 -6.60
N GLY A 325 11.64 -2.69 -6.83
CA GLY A 325 10.38 -2.30 -6.19
C GLY A 325 9.21 -3.25 -6.50
N ASN A 326 8.96 -4.18 -5.59
CA ASN A 326 7.70 -4.89 -5.28
C ASN A 326 8.04 -5.99 -4.24
N PRO A 327 7.07 -6.65 -3.57
CA PRO A 327 7.38 -7.80 -2.72
C PRO A 327 7.84 -9.04 -3.52
N ILE A 328 7.87 -8.90 -4.84
CA ILE A 328 8.49 -9.77 -5.83
C ILE A 328 9.82 -9.12 -6.24
N GLY A 329 10.80 -9.18 -5.33
CA GLY A 329 12.08 -8.47 -5.42
C GLY A 329 13.11 -9.02 -4.43
N PHE A 330 14.21 -8.28 -4.18
CA PHE A 330 15.11 -8.63 -3.06
C PHE A 330 14.62 -7.92 -1.81
N CYS A 331 14.49 -8.68 -0.74
CA CYS A 331 13.95 -8.21 0.50
C CYS A 331 14.88 -8.56 1.65
N ASP A 332 15.24 -7.57 2.46
CA ASP A 332 15.87 -7.77 3.76
C ASP A 332 14.78 -7.72 4.84
N LEU A 333 14.49 -8.85 5.46
CA LEU A 333 13.38 -9.00 6.41
C LEU A 333 13.84 -8.67 7.83
N LYS A 334 12.88 -8.38 8.71
CA LYS A 334 13.17 -8.13 10.13
C LYS A 334 13.97 -9.30 10.73
N ASN A 335 15.07 -8.94 11.39
CA ASN A 335 15.92 -9.86 12.13
C ASN A 335 15.12 -10.64 13.16
N GLY A 336 15.50 -11.91 13.33
CA GLY A 336 14.96 -12.81 14.33
C GLY A 336 15.84 -12.85 15.58
N ASN A 337 15.54 -13.79 16.46
CA ASN A 337 16.24 -13.97 17.73
C ASN A 337 17.31 -15.08 17.67
N GLY A 338 17.49 -15.72 16.51
CA GLY A 338 18.47 -16.77 16.32
C GLY A 338 19.82 -16.27 15.81
N THR A 339 20.68 -17.20 15.39
CA THR A 339 22.05 -16.88 14.97
C THR A 339 22.31 -17.13 13.48
N LEU A 340 21.41 -17.87 12.81
CA LEU A 340 21.62 -18.28 11.42
C LEU A 340 21.20 -17.20 10.43
N SER A 341 21.80 -17.23 9.24
CA SER A 341 21.41 -16.42 8.10
C SER A 341 20.57 -17.23 7.11
N PHE A 342 19.35 -16.76 6.85
CA PHE A 342 18.38 -17.45 5.99
C PHE A 342 18.14 -16.65 4.71
N LEU A 343 18.04 -17.34 3.57
CA LEU A 343 17.60 -16.78 2.29
C LEU A 343 16.42 -17.59 1.75
N ILE A 344 15.28 -16.94 1.52
CA ILE A 344 14.14 -17.51 0.81
C ILE A 344 14.27 -17.15 -0.67
N MET A 345 14.10 -18.10 -1.58
CA MET A 345 14.30 -17.87 -3.00
C MET A 345 13.26 -18.64 -3.84
N GLY A 346 12.68 -17.96 -4.83
CA GLY A 346 11.90 -18.64 -5.86
C GLY A 346 10.99 -17.73 -6.66
N ASN A 347 9.82 -18.25 -7.06
CA ASN A 347 8.84 -17.50 -7.83
C ASN A 347 7.87 -16.73 -6.90
N SER A 348 6.65 -16.45 -7.36
CA SER A 348 5.64 -15.81 -6.51
C SER A 348 5.24 -16.67 -5.29
N TYR A 349 5.48 -17.98 -5.29
CA TYR A 349 5.26 -18.83 -4.10
C TYR A 349 6.25 -18.55 -2.98
N ALA A 350 7.49 -18.15 -3.28
CA ALA A 350 8.44 -17.68 -2.26
C ALA A 350 7.87 -16.48 -1.49
N ALA A 351 7.26 -15.52 -2.20
CA ALA A 351 6.58 -14.39 -1.58
C ALA A 351 5.28 -14.79 -0.85
N ASN A 352 4.61 -15.84 -1.32
CA ASN A 352 3.35 -16.31 -0.76
C ASN A 352 3.52 -17.05 0.58
N LEU A 353 4.48 -17.97 0.63
CA LEU A 353 4.76 -18.85 1.76
C LEU A 353 5.86 -18.30 2.67
N GLY A 354 6.67 -17.35 2.19
CA GLY A 354 7.79 -16.82 2.97
C GLY A 354 7.37 -16.11 4.27
N GLY A 355 6.13 -15.62 4.36
CA GLY A 355 5.56 -15.14 5.62
C GLY A 355 5.41 -16.24 6.69
N LEU A 356 5.12 -17.49 6.30
CA LEU A 356 5.07 -18.63 7.21
C LEU A 356 6.48 -19.00 7.70
N ILE A 357 7.48 -18.92 6.82
CA ILE A 357 8.89 -19.11 7.18
C ILE A 357 9.33 -18.02 8.18
N GLN A 358 9.03 -16.75 7.88
CA GLN A 358 9.32 -15.63 8.79
C GLN A 358 8.65 -15.81 10.15
N LYS A 359 7.39 -16.25 10.18
CA LYS A 359 6.61 -16.44 11.40
C LYS A 359 7.17 -17.56 12.29
N HIS A 360 7.39 -18.75 11.72
CA HIS A 360 7.70 -19.95 12.49
C HIS A 360 9.18 -20.14 12.78
N PHE A 361 10.08 -19.60 11.95
CA PHE A 361 11.53 -19.79 12.14
C PHE A 361 12.22 -18.64 12.87
N LYS A 362 11.47 -17.70 13.44
CA LYS A 362 12.01 -16.48 14.09
C LYS A 362 13.03 -16.75 15.20
N SER A 363 12.93 -17.88 15.89
CA SER A 363 13.88 -18.32 16.92
C SER A 363 15.21 -18.84 16.36
N HIS A 364 15.28 -19.18 15.08
CA HIS A 364 16.43 -19.88 14.48
C HIS A 364 17.33 -18.96 13.64
N TYR A 365 16.76 -17.93 13.01
CA TYR A 365 17.54 -16.98 12.21
C TYR A 365 17.82 -15.67 12.97
N GLY A 366 19.01 -15.12 12.76
CA GLY A 366 19.35 -13.74 13.12
C GLY A 366 19.11 -12.79 11.96
N LYS A 367 19.41 -13.23 10.72
CA LYS A 367 19.20 -12.48 9.48
C LYS A 367 18.31 -13.29 8.53
N LEU A 368 17.28 -12.67 7.99
CA LEU A 368 16.39 -13.31 7.01
C LEU A 368 16.25 -12.42 5.79
N GLN A 369 16.47 -13.00 4.62
CA GLN A 369 16.34 -12.32 3.33
C GLN A 369 15.46 -13.14 2.40
N ALA A 370 14.89 -12.49 1.40
CA ALA A 370 14.06 -13.17 0.42
C ALA A 370 14.26 -12.61 -1.00
N ARG A 371 14.28 -13.48 -2.00
CA ARG A 371 14.25 -13.18 -3.43
C ARG A 371 13.06 -13.89 -4.07
N ALA A 372 12.10 -13.11 -4.55
CA ALA A 372 11.01 -13.63 -5.38
C ALA A 372 11.05 -12.98 -6.77
N ILE A 373 10.93 -13.78 -7.84
CA ILE A 373 10.78 -13.28 -9.22
C ILE A 373 9.55 -13.95 -9.83
N ALA A 374 8.51 -13.18 -10.14
CA ALA A 374 7.24 -13.72 -10.64
C ALA A 374 7.47 -14.67 -11.80
N GLN A 375 6.83 -15.84 -11.75
CA GLN A 375 6.84 -16.87 -12.79
C GLN A 375 8.21 -17.51 -13.09
N CYS A 376 9.31 -17.03 -12.51
CA CYS A 376 10.67 -17.52 -12.80
C CYS A 376 11.20 -18.39 -11.66
N GLU A 377 11.76 -19.54 -12.01
CA GLU A 377 12.09 -20.61 -11.06
C GLU A 377 13.62 -20.83 -10.97
N PRO A 378 14.18 -20.99 -9.76
CA PRO A 378 15.64 -20.99 -9.57
C PRO A 378 16.31 -22.31 -9.95
N LEU A 379 15.60 -23.44 -9.81
CA LEU A 379 16.13 -24.78 -10.05
C LEU A 379 15.87 -25.32 -11.46
N VAL A 380 14.86 -24.82 -12.17
CA VAL A 380 14.51 -25.37 -13.48
C VAL A 380 14.83 -24.40 -14.60
N ASN A 381 15.05 -24.96 -15.78
CA ASN A 381 15.17 -24.17 -17.00
C ASN A 381 13.77 -23.72 -17.40
N THR A 382 13.49 -22.41 -17.33
CA THR A 382 12.21 -21.85 -17.78
C THR A 382 12.30 -21.27 -19.21
N ALA A 383 13.23 -21.77 -20.04
CA ALA A 383 13.47 -21.27 -21.40
C ALA A 383 12.34 -21.56 -22.38
N LYS A 384 11.53 -22.60 -22.13
CA LYS A 384 10.39 -22.98 -22.98
C LYS A 384 9.08 -22.44 -22.43
N ASP A 385 9.11 -21.89 -21.22
CA ASP A 385 7.97 -21.31 -20.53
C ASP A 385 7.64 -19.94 -21.13
N ARG A 386 6.40 -19.79 -21.56
CA ARG A 386 5.86 -18.49 -21.98
C ARG A 386 5.61 -17.56 -20.79
N TYR A 387 5.61 -18.08 -19.55
CA TYR A 387 5.34 -17.33 -18.34
C TYR A 387 6.58 -16.63 -17.77
N CYS A 388 7.82 -17.07 -18.04
CA CYS A 388 9.03 -16.37 -17.61
C CYS A 388 9.84 -15.85 -18.82
N PRO A 389 9.44 -14.73 -19.45
CA PRO A 389 10.09 -14.20 -20.65
C PRO A 389 11.56 -13.78 -20.42
N ASN A 390 11.95 -13.50 -19.17
CA ASN A 390 13.28 -13.03 -18.79
C ASN A 390 14.07 -14.05 -17.94
N TYR A 391 13.97 -15.35 -18.24
CA TYR A 391 14.58 -16.40 -17.42
C TYR A 391 16.11 -16.28 -17.25
N LYS A 392 16.86 -15.93 -18.30
CA LYS A 392 18.32 -15.76 -18.22
C LYS A 392 18.69 -14.63 -17.24
N PRO A 393 18.12 -13.41 -17.34
CA PRO A 393 18.27 -12.40 -16.31
C PRO A 393 17.83 -12.84 -14.90
N ALA A 394 16.76 -13.61 -14.78
CA ALA A 394 16.26 -14.09 -13.49
C ALA A 394 17.26 -15.04 -12.81
N HIS A 395 17.78 -16.02 -13.54
CA HIS A 395 18.84 -16.92 -13.05
C HIS A 395 20.09 -16.16 -12.63
N LYS A 396 20.55 -15.19 -13.43
CA LYS A 396 21.68 -14.31 -13.03
C LYS A 396 21.43 -13.56 -11.72
N LYS A 397 20.19 -13.13 -11.47
CA LYS A 397 19.83 -12.46 -10.21
C LYS A 397 19.89 -13.43 -9.03
N PHE A 398 19.27 -14.60 -9.16
CA PHE A 398 19.33 -15.65 -8.15
C PHE A 398 20.78 -16.00 -7.78
N ASP A 399 21.64 -16.16 -8.80
CA ASP A 399 23.05 -16.49 -8.61
C ASP A 399 23.81 -15.38 -7.88
N ALA A 400 23.64 -14.14 -8.33
CA ALA A 400 24.29 -12.98 -7.73
C ALA A 400 23.91 -12.78 -6.25
N ASP A 401 22.68 -13.13 -5.85
CA ASP A 401 22.26 -12.99 -4.45
C ASP A 401 22.80 -14.07 -3.54
N ILE A 402 22.80 -15.33 -4.00
CA ILE A 402 23.41 -16.41 -3.23
C ILE A 402 24.90 -16.17 -3.07
N GLU A 403 25.58 -15.71 -4.11
CA GLU A 403 27.02 -15.37 -4.05
C GLU A 403 27.29 -14.18 -3.13
N ARG A 404 26.42 -13.18 -3.13
CA ARG A 404 26.56 -11.99 -2.28
C ARG A 404 26.29 -12.28 -0.81
N GLU A 405 25.22 -13.01 -0.49
CA GLU A 405 24.73 -13.12 0.87
C GLU A 405 25.25 -14.36 1.60
N ARG A 406 25.63 -15.43 0.87
CA ARG A 406 26.15 -16.70 1.41
C ARG A 406 25.41 -17.19 2.66
N PRO A 407 24.11 -17.50 2.53
CA PRO A 407 23.28 -17.86 3.68
C PRO A 407 23.72 -19.20 4.29
N ASP A 408 23.45 -19.37 5.58
CA ASP A 408 23.54 -20.66 6.25
C ASP A 408 22.47 -21.62 5.71
N ILE A 409 21.27 -21.10 5.48
CA ILE A 409 20.10 -21.88 5.07
C ILE A 409 19.41 -21.21 3.88
N LEU A 410 19.21 -21.99 2.82
CA LEU A 410 18.51 -21.56 1.61
C LEU A 410 17.16 -22.28 1.50
N PHE A 411 16.05 -21.53 1.47
CA PHE A 411 14.72 -22.07 1.16
C PHE A 411 14.41 -21.83 -0.32
N LEU A 412 14.31 -22.91 -1.09
CA LEU A 412 13.90 -22.91 -2.50
C LEU A 412 12.40 -23.21 -2.58
N VAL A 413 11.61 -22.15 -2.69
CA VAL A 413 10.14 -22.17 -2.59
C VAL A 413 9.54 -21.70 -3.90
N ALA A 414 8.93 -22.61 -4.65
CA ALA A 414 8.36 -22.31 -5.94
C ALA A 414 7.29 -23.33 -6.33
N ARG A 415 6.20 -22.86 -6.93
CA ARG A 415 5.32 -23.74 -7.70
C ARG A 415 5.91 -23.95 -9.09
N TYR A 416 6.48 -25.11 -9.32
CA TYR A 416 7.19 -25.40 -10.55
C TYR A 416 6.25 -25.73 -11.73
N ILE A 417 6.32 -24.92 -12.80
CA ILE A 417 5.41 -25.03 -13.96
C ILE A 417 5.99 -25.93 -15.05
N GLU A 418 7.25 -25.71 -15.46
CA GLU A 418 7.91 -26.47 -16.53
C GLU A 418 8.19 -27.95 -16.23
N PRO A 419 8.65 -28.39 -15.04
CA PRO A 419 8.98 -29.79 -14.81
C PRO A 419 7.75 -30.69 -14.65
N ASN A 420 6.53 -30.20 -14.88
CA ASN A 420 5.34 -31.04 -14.95
C ASN A 420 5.19 -31.79 -16.30
N VAL A 421 6.26 -31.84 -17.10
CA VAL A 421 6.34 -32.67 -18.32
C VAL A 421 6.63 -34.12 -17.93
N PRO A 422 5.91 -35.12 -18.50
CA PRO A 422 6.17 -36.53 -18.24
C PRO A 422 7.63 -36.91 -18.47
N ILE A 423 8.20 -37.67 -17.53
CA ILE A 423 9.53 -38.25 -17.65
C ILE A 423 9.47 -39.37 -18.70
N LYS A 424 10.08 -39.15 -19.87
CA LYS A 424 10.06 -40.10 -21.00
C LYS A 424 11.32 -40.98 -21.08
N LYS A 425 12.34 -40.68 -20.29
CA LYS A 425 13.66 -41.33 -20.27
C LYS A 425 14.04 -41.64 -18.82
N PRO A 426 15.01 -42.54 -18.55
CA PRO A 426 15.58 -42.70 -17.21
C PRO A 426 15.97 -41.35 -16.63
N ILE A 427 15.69 -41.13 -15.35
CA ILE A 427 15.78 -39.82 -14.70
C ILE A 427 17.19 -39.20 -14.78
N GLU A 428 18.23 -40.03 -14.77
CA GLU A 428 19.64 -39.63 -14.90
C GLU A 428 19.95 -39.02 -16.27
N THR A 429 19.11 -39.31 -17.27
CA THR A 429 19.23 -38.82 -18.64
C THR A 429 18.17 -37.77 -19.00
N ASP A 430 17.29 -37.42 -18.07
CA ASP A 430 16.28 -36.39 -18.24
C ASP A 430 16.92 -35.00 -18.23
N ASP A 431 16.59 -34.20 -19.26
CA ASP A 431 17.23 -32.89 -19.48
C ASP A 431 16.87 -31.88 -18.38
N HIS A 432 15.65 -31.96 -17.82
CA HIS A 432 15.23 -31.11 -16.72
C HIS A 432 15.97 -31.50 -15.43
N TYR A 433 16.05 -32.79 -15.12
CA TYR A 433 16.81 -33.31 -13.98
C TYR A 433 18.28 -32.90 -14.06
N LYS A 434 18.95 -33.06 -15.20
CA LYS A 434 20.35 -32.64 -15.37
C LYS A 434 20.55 -31.14 -15.14
N PHE A 435 19.64 -30.32 -15.65
CA PHE A 435 19.68 -28.88 -15.41
C PHE A 435 19.52 -28.57 -13.91
N MET A 436 18.53 -29.17 -13.26
CA MET A 436 18.30 -29.01 -11.83
C MET A 436 19.49 -29.49 -10.99
N GLU A 437 20.11 -30.60 -11.36
CA GLU A 437 21.29 -31.14 -10.68
C GLU A 437 22.46 -30.16 -10.75
N ASN A 438 22.70 -29.56 -11.91
CA ASN A 438 23.74 -28.54 -12.06
C ASN A 438 23.45 -27.27 -11.26
N ARG A 439 22.18 -26.83 -11.23
CA ARG A 439 21.75 -25.68 -10.42
C ARG A 439 21.91 -25.94 -8.93
N LEU A 440 21.52 -27.12 -8.47
CA LEU A 440 21.63 -27.52 -7.07
C LEU A 440 23.08 -27.59 -6.61
N LYS A 441 23.98 -28.18 -7.42
CA LYS A 441 25.43 -28.19 -7.15
C LYS A 441 26.00 -26.79 -7.01
N PHE A 442 25.59 -25.86 -7.89
CA PHE A 442 26.02 -24.46 -7.82
C PHE A 442 25.60 -23.79 -6.49
N PHE A 443 24.39 -24.08 -6.00
CA PHE A 443 23.90 -23.58 -4.71
C PHE A 443 24.60 -24.26 -3.51
N GLU A 444 24.82 -25.57 -3.55
CA GLU A 444 25.42 -26.35 -2.45
C GLU A 444 26.84 -25.87 -2.11
N GLU A 445 27.60 -25.44 -3.12
CA GLU A 445 28.93 -24.82 -2.97
C GLU A 445 28.91 -23.45 -2.26
N ARG A 446 27.75 -22.78 -2.23
CA ARG A 446 27.58 -21.39 -1.79
C ARG A 446 26.66 -21.23 -0.57
N VAL A 447 26.07 -22.33 -0.10
CA VAL A 447 25.25 -22.41 1.13
C VAL A 447 26.05 -23.10 2.24
N ASN A 448 26.12 -22.47 3.42
CA ASN A 448 27.04 -22.94 4.46
C ASN A 448 26.54 -24.23 5.15
N LYS A 449 25.21 -24.39 5.34
CA LYS A 449 24.64 -25.50 6.12
C LYS A 449 23.64 -26.38 5.35
N LYS A 450 22.45 -25.89 4.97
CA LYS A 450 21.39 -26.73 4.34
C LYS A 450 20.47 -26.01 3.35
N GLU A 451 19.89 -26.76 2.43
CA GLU A 451 18.90 -26.29 1.45
C GLU A 451 17.54 -26.97 1.64
N ALA A 452 16.45 -26.21 1.62
CA ALA A 452 15.09 -26.74 1.72
C ALA A 452 14.36 -26.57 0.37
N VAL A 453 13.94 -27.66 -0.28
CA VAL A 453 13.31 -27.62 -1.62
C VAL A 453 11.83 -28.02 -1.53
N GLU A 454 10.95 -27.15 -2.02
CA GLU A 454 9.53 -27.44 -2.21
C GLU A 454 9.30 -28.26 -3.50
N ALA A 455 8.46 -29.29 -3.48
CA ALA A 455 8.13 -30.10 -4.66
C ALA A 455 6.61 -30.18 -4.88
N ASP A 456 6.12 -29.65 -6.00
CA ASP A 456 4.72 -29.72 -6.42
C ASP A 456 4.59 -30.52 -7.73
N ALA A 457 3.63 -31.44 -7.84
CA ALA A 457 3.34 -32.38 -8.94
C ALA A 457 4.24 -33.64 -9.11
N LYS A 458 3.64 -34.78 -9.52
CA LYS A 458 4.27 -36.12 -9.57
C LYS A 458 5.64 -36.19 -10.29
N PRO A 459 5.82 -35.68 -11.54
CA PRO A 459 7.12 -35.75 -12.23
C PRO A 459 8.19 -34.88 -11.58
N MET A 460 7.81 -33.76 -10.98
CA MET A 460 8.73 -32.88 -10.24
C MET A 460 9.15 -33.51 -8.92
N LYS A 461 8.22 -34.14 -8.19
CA LYS A 461 8.53 -34.90 -6.97
C LYS A 461 9.56 -35.99 -7.21
N GLU A 462 9.46 -36.69 -8.34
CA GLU A 462 10.44 -37.72 -8.70
C GLU A 462 11.84 -37.12 -8.96
N ARG A 463 11.91 -35.99 -9.69
CA ARG A 463 13.16 -35.24 -9.89
C ARG A 463 13.76 -34.72 -8.59
N VAL A 464 12.96 -34.08 -7.74
CA VAL A 464 13.41 -33.53 -6.45
C VAL A 464 13.86 -34.63 -5.50
N ARG A 465 13.14 -35.76 -5.41
CA ARG A 465 13.55 -36.94 -4.63
C ARG A 465 14.93 -37.43 -5.07
N LYS A 466 15.13 -37.58 -6.39
CA LYS A 466 16.41 -38.04 -6.94
C LYS A 466 17.54 -37.05 -6.69
N LEU A 467 17.24 -35.75 -6.69
CA LEU A 467 18.21 -34.71 -6.34
C LEU A 467 18.62 -34.78 -4.86
N ALA A 468 17.66 -35.00 -3.95
CA ALA A 468 17.98 -35.11 -2.53
C ALA A 468 18.78 -36.36 -2.18
N GLU A 469 18.64 -37.46 -2.92
CA GLU A 469 19.54 -38.62 -2.76
C GLU A 469 21.02 -38.26 -2.98
N LYS A 470 21.30 -37.24 -3.80
CA LYS A 470 22.66 -36.81 -4.14
C LYS A 470 23.12 -35.57 -3.37
N CYS A 471 22.21 -34.82 -2.77
CA CYS A 471 22.54 -33.58 -2.07
C CYS A 471 22.81 -33.87 -0.60
N SER A 472 24.05 -33.62 -0.16
CA SER A 472 24.50 -33.94 1.20
C SER A 472 23.90 -33.00 2.26
N LYS A 473 23.41 -31.84 1.82
CA LYS A 473 22.91 -30.74 2.65
C LYS A 473 21.42 -30.43 2.44
N CYS A 474 20.67 -31.24 1.69
CA CYS A 474 19.29 -30.91 1.35
C CYS A 474 18.26 -31.53 2.31
N VAL A 475 17.14 -30.82 2.48
CA VAL A 475 15.89 -31.27 3.09
C VAL A 475 14.78 -31.00 2.08
N ILE A 476 13.96 -32.01 1.77
CA ILE A 476 12.77 -31.80 0.95
C ILE A 476 11.59 -31.59 1.88
N PHE A 477 10.70 -30.66 1.53
CA PHE A 477 9.37 -30.59 2.12
C PHE A 477 8.31 -30.51 1.01
N ASP A 478 7.12 -31.02 1.30
CA ASP A 478 6.01 -31.14 0.36
C ASP A 478 4.75 -30.61 1.03
N ILE A 479 4.00 -29.76 0.33
CA ILE A 479 2.75 -29.19 0.83
C ILE A 479 1.52 -29.75 0.10
N GLU A 480 1.72 -30.50 -0.99
CA GLU A 480 0.62 -31.11 -1.76
C GLU A 480 -0.24 -32.06 -0.91
N PRO A 481 0.31 -32.90 -0.01
CA PRO A 481 -0.48 -33.85 0.79
C PRO A 481 -1.60 -33.19 1.59
N VAL A 482 -1.42 -31.93 1.99
CA VAL A 482 -2.42 -31.18 2.76
C VAL A 482 -3.68 -30.86 1.94
N PHE A 483 -3.58 -30.90 0.60
CA PHE A 483 -4.69 -30.67 -0.31
C PHE A 483 -5.38 -31.95 -0.77
N LEU A 484 -4.90 -33.13 -0.35
CA LEU A 484 -5.51 -34.40 -0.73
C LEU A 484 -6.73 -34.70 0.16
N ASN A 485 -7.82 -35.20 -0.44
CA ASN A 485 -8.95 -35.75 0.32
C ASN A 485 -8.65 -37.18 0.83
N GLU A 486 -9.59 -37.77 1.57
CA GLU A 486 -9.48 -39.14 2.09
C GLU A 486 -9.28 -40.22 0.99
N ALA A 487 -9.68 -39.93 -0.25
CA ALA A 487 -9.47 -40.79 -1.41
C ALA A 487 -8.11 -40.55 -2.11
N GLY A 488 -7.28 -39.64 -1.61
CA GLY A 488 -5.97 -39.28 -2.18
C GLY A 488 -6.05 -38.38 -3.41
N ASN A 489 -7.21 -37.76 -3.69
CA ASN A 489 -7.39 -36.84 -4.80
C ASN A 489 -7.14 -35.39 -4.36
N PHE A 490 -6.42 -34.63 -5.18
CA PHE A 490 -6.15 -33.21 -4.94
C PHE A 490 -7.45 -32.38 -4.95
N THR A 491 -7.63 -31.56 -3.92
CA THR A 491 -8.80 -30.72 -3.72
C THR A 491 -8.41 -29.25 -3.68
N VAL A 492 -9.09 -28.45 -4.49
CA VAL A 492 -8.96 -26.99 -4.48
C VAL A 492 -10.01 -26.32 -3.61
N LEU A 493 -10.96 -27.10 -3.08
CA LEU A 493 -12.08 -26.64 -2.29
C LEU A 493 -12.08 -27.29 -0.91
N ASN A 494 -12.50 -26.56 0.10
CA ASN A 494 -12.85 -27.12 1.40
C ASN A 494 -14.24 -27.80 1.37
N SER A 495 -14.64 -28.40 2.49
CA SER A 495 -15.96 -29.02 2.68
C SER A 495 -17.15 -28.08 2.45
N GLN A 496 -16.92 -26.76 2.48
CA GLN A 496 -17.91 -25.71 2.23
C GLN A 496 -17.86 -25.13 0.80
N LYS A 497 -17.11 -25.75 -0.11
CA LYS A 497 -16.87 -25.26 -1.49
C LYS A 497 -16.13 -23.92 -1.57
N LEU A 498 -15.37 -23.54 -0.54
CA LEU A 498 -14.47 -22.39 -0.57
C LEU A 498 -13.11 -22.78 -1.14
N ARG A 499 -12.55 -21.93 -1.99
CA ARG A 499 -11.28 -22.17 -2.67
C ARG A 499 -10.10 -21.93 -1.74
N TYR A 500 -9.08 -22.78 -1.83
CA TYR A 500 -7.77 -22.55 -1.19
C TYR A 500 -6.83 -21.67 -2.02
N PHE A 501 -7.17 -21.49 -3.30
CA PHE A 501 -6.35 -20.77 -4.26
C PHE A 501 -7.09 -19.55 -4.83
N ASP A 502 -6.34 -18.49 -5.13
CA ASP A 502 -6.84 -17.32 -5.83
C ASP A 502 -6.78 -17.47 -7.38
N ASN A 503 -7.14 -16.41 -8.12
CA ASN A 503 -7.18 -16.42 -9.59
C ASN A 503 -5.82 -16.71 -10.26
N PRO A 504 -4.68 -16.14 -9.81
CA PRO A 504 -3.35 -16.54 -10.27
C PRO A 504 -2.85 -17.89 -9.70
N ARG A 505 -3.70 -18.59 -8.92
CA ARG A 505 -3.43 -19.87 -8.26
C ARG A 505 -2.28 -19.78 -7.24
N HIS A 506 -2.23 -18.71 -6.45
CA HIS A 506 -1.50 -18.63 -5.19
C HIS A 506 -2.39 -19.10 -4.04
N LEU A 507 -1.78 -19.46 -2.91
CA LEU A 507 -2.55 -19.79 -1.71
C LEU A 507 -3.12 -18.50 -1.13
N ASN A 508 -4.44 -18.47 -1.02
CA ASN A 508 -5.14 -17.40 -0.32
C ASN A 508 -5.01 -17.58 1.20
N SER A 509 -5.74 -16.80 1.99
CA SER A 509 -5.71 -16.94 3.46
C SER A 509 -6.06 -18.34 3.95
N LEU A 510 -7.09 -18.99 3.38
CA LEU A 510 -7.49 -20.35 3.75
C LEU A 510 -6.44 -21.38 3.32
N GLY A 511 -5.91 -21.26 2.11
CA GLY A 511 -4.85 -22.14 1.63
C GLY A 511 -3.58 -22.06 2.48
N ARG A 512 -3.19 -20.84 2.90
CA ARG A 512 -2.03 -20.63 3.78
C ARG A 512 -2.26 -21.15 5.19
N GLN A 513 -3.46 -20.97 5.74
CA GLN A 513 -3.83 -21.53 7.03
C GLN A 513 -3.81 -23.06 7.01
N LEU A 514 -4.22 -23.66 5.89
CA LEU A 514 -4.21 -25.10 5.71
C LEU A 514 -2.78 -25.66 5.74
N VAL A 515 -1.82 -25.02 5.07
CA VAL A 515 -0.41 -25.46 5.04
C VAL A 515 0.42 -24.99 6.23
N GLU A 516 -0.06 -24.04 7.03
CA GLU A 516 0.67 -23.49 8.18
C GLU A 516 1.21 -24.56 9.16
N PRO A 517 0.45 -25.62 9.53
CA PRO A 517 0.96 -26.69 10.38
C PRO A 517 2.19 -27.42 9.82
N VAL A 518 2.40 -27.42 8.50
CA VAL A 518 3.60 -27.98 7.87
C VAL A 518 4.83 -27.17 8.28
N PHE A 519 4.75 -25.85 8.16
CA PHE A 519 5.83 -24.93 8.52
C PHE A 519 6.11 -24.91 10.03
N GLU A 520 5.07 -25.03 10.85
CA GLU A 520 5.23 -25.15 12.30
C GLU A 520 5.99 -26.44 12.67
N ARG A 521 5.65 -27.58 12.06
CA ARG A 521 6.37 -28.85 12.27
C ARG A 521 7.82 -28.77 11.79
N LEU A 522 8.06 -28.17 10.63
CA LEU A 522 9.40 -27.97 10.09
C LEU A 522 10.27 -27.11 11.03
N ALA A 523 9.72 -26.03 11.57
CA ALA A 523 10.42 -25.17 12.51
C ALA A 523 10.72 -25.89 13.84
N LYS A 524 9.75 -26.61 14.41
CA LYS A 524 9.94 -27.38 15.65
C LYS A 524 11.02 -28.44 15.53
N ASN A 525 11.12 -29.09 14.37
CA ASN A 525 12.11 -30.12 14.10
C ASN A 525 13.42 -29.59 13.50
N PHE A 526 13.58 -28.26 13.40
CA PHE A 526 14.64 -27.65 12.62
C PHE A 526 16.05 -27.99 13.10
N GLU A 527 16.30 -28.07 14.42
CA GLU A 527 17.62 -28.43 14.96
C GLU A 527 17.99 -29.89 14.63
N ARG A 528 17.03 -30.82 14.76
CA ARG A 528 17.20 -32.21 14.32
C ARG A 528 17.44 -32.29 12.81
N LEU A 529 16.76 -31.44 12.04
CA LEU A 529 16.98 -31.31 10.61
C LEU A 529 18.37 -30.76 10.26
N LEU A 530 19.12 -30.14 11.17
CA LEU A 530 20.50 -29.71 10.94
C LEU A 530 21.52 -30.82 11.22
N ASP A 531 21.29 -31.69 12.20
CA ASP A 531 22.18 -32.80 12.57
C ASP A 531 22.07 -34.00 11.61
N SER A 532 22.98 -34.05 10.64
CA SER A 532 22.96 -34.97 9.49
C SER A 532 23.49 -36.38 9.78
N LYS A 533 22.73 -37.22 10.48
CA LYS A 533 22.99 -38.69 10.44
C LYS A 533 21.95 -39.51 9.69
N TYR A 534 20.83 -38.91 9.30
CA TYR A 534 19.85 -39.53 8.40
C TYR A 534 19.26 -38.45 7.49
N PRO A 535 19.20 -38.63 6.17
CA PRO A 535 18.32 -37.86 5.32
C PRO A 535 16.89 -38.31 5.66
N GLU A 536 16.33 -37.81 6.76
CA GLU A 536 14.89 -37.84 6.94
C GLU A 536 14.33 -36.92 5.85
N ASN A 537 14.03 -37.52 4.69
CA ASN A 537 13.19 -36.94 3.67
C ASN A 537 11.82 -36.74 4.31
N ILE A 538 11.63 -35.63 5.02
CA ILE A 538 10.34 -35.35 5.65
C ILE A 538 9.37 -34.94 4.52
N PHE A 539 8.70 -35.94 3.95
CA PHE A 539 7.38 -35.73 3.35
C PHE A 539 6.47 -35.32 4.50
N VAL A 540 6.29 -34.02 4.71
CA VAL A 540 5.33 -33.50 5.69
C VAL A 540 3.91 -33.63 5.16
#